data_AF-A0A972B8P1-F1
#
_entry.id   AF-A0A972B8P1-F1
#
_cell.length_a   1.000
_cell.length_b   1.000
_cell.length_c   1.000
_cell.angle_alpha   90.00
_cell.angle_beta   90.00
_cell.angle_gamma   90.00
#
_symmetry.space_group_name_H-M   'P 1'
#
loop_
_entity.id
_entity.type
_entity.pdbx_description
1 polymer ?
#
loop_
_entity_poly.entity_id
_entity_poly.type
_entity_poly.pdbx_seq_one_letter_code
_entity_poly.pdbx_strand_id
1 'polypeptide(L)'
;MNKMKKVLTLILATFLIVGLVGCGLKTSKEESNTDPTEEIVEKTPEEVGEELAETPQEEYAEENFRLVQENWPHMDSIWPELDYNNHNFLLFYNDGEKTPEGWVINAEKIEKLSEDVIKSLEIPQVRAYNQLEFEGKPSIAISFNDELMNPVDEGTGNFTYDLATHELIHFYHQEDLKSPEGNVESRAASYPLDPTPRIYRGMVLKSLVDAYDNPEQRDEYLGIAKYWSNIWESEFPTEKETIAATEVSEGAPRYIETLGEVANPDITTEVRDERIRIHLDYFLKEIPESRLDSEPYAIGAVSGLLLDEINPDWKNDYFINNKAPIDILLGNIEPLESKMDDEIKDSIEKNVNDKNTAVKPKFDAFDEIMNNKKVPVVILNEEFANGAFIMEGSYNYKGYEITVETTGGFTVDGKPFNIDKALMFYEAKPDSNITVGIIGDYSFEDSILKVDNEYLKCEIPATKTEDADGRIVFTMGK
;
A
#
# COMPACT_ATOMS: atom_id res chain seq x y z
N MET A 1 -21.57 -13.94 -30.94
CA MET A 1 -21.94 -13.65 -29.53
C MET A 1 -20.69 -13.87 -28.69
N ASN A 2 -19.83 -12.85 -28.65
CA ASN A 2 -18.62 -12.86 -27.83
C ASN A 2 -18.98 -12.32 -26.44
N LYS A 3 -18.72 -13.12 -25.41
CA LYS A 3 -18.73 -12.69 -24.01
C LYS A 3 -17.43 -11.93 -23.76
N MET A 4 -17.51 -10.61 -23.57
CA MET A 4 -16.40 -9.84 -23.00
C MET A 4 -16.24 -10.26 -21.53
N LYS A 5 -15.06 -10.77 -21.19
CA LYS A 5 -14.61 -10.94 -19.81
C LYS A 5 -14.42 -9.54 -19.22
N LYS A 6 -15.07 -9.27 -18.07
CA LYS A 6 -14.77 -8.09 -17.25
C LYS A 6 -13.49 -8.39 -16.48
N VAL A 7 -12.48 -7.55 -16.65
CA VAL A 7 -11.32 -7.48 -15.76
C VAL A 7 -11.81 -6.75 -14.51
N LEU A 8 -11.64 -7.36 -13.34
CA LEU A 8 -12.00 -6.79 -12.04
C LEU A 8 -10.72 -6.15 -11.50
N THR A 9 -10.67 -4.81 -11.52
CA THR A 9 -9.54 -4.04 -10.99
C THR A 9 -9.58 -4.11 -9.46
N LEU A 10 -8.49 -4.56 -8.85
CA LEU A 10 -8.25 -4.44 -7.41
C LEU A 10 -8.09 -2.95 -7.09
N ILE A 11 -9.00 -2.36 -6.32
CA ILE A 11 -8.82 -0.99 -5.81
C ILE A 11 -7.96 -1.10 -4.54
N LEU A 12 -6.64 -1.09 -4.73
CA LEU A 12 -5.84 -0.17 -3.94
C LEU A 12 -6.02 1.21 -4.57
N ALA A 13 -6.10 2.28 -3.79
CA ALA A 13 -6.24 3.62 -4.32
C ALA A 13 -4.96 4.05 -5.07
N THR A 14 -4.81 3.53 -6.28
CA THR A 14 -3.73 3.77 -7.22
C THR A 14 -4.36 3.75 -8.61
N PHE A 15 -4.50 4.92 -9.23
CA PHE A 15 -5.13 5.09 -10.54
C PHE A 15 -4.19 4.61 -11.65
N LEU A 16 -4.70 3.73 -12.53
CA LEU A 16 -3.94 3.11 -13.61
C LEU A 16 -4.61 3.46 -14.96
N ILE A 17 -3.89 4.15 -15.86
CA ILE A 17 -4.37 4.48 -17.21
C ILE A 17 -3.77 3.51 -18.23
N VAL A 18 -4.63 2.70 -18.88
CA VAL A 18 -4.27 1.92 -20.08
C VAL A 18 -4.51 2.77 -21.33
N GLY A 19 -3.43 3.30 -21.92
CA GLY A 19 -3.46 3.96 -23.22
C GLY A 19 -3.36 2.98 -24.39
N LEU A 20 -4.49 2.62 -25.01
CA LEU A 20 -4.53 1.95 -26.32
C LEU A 20 -4.14 2.92 -27.44
N VAL A 21 -3.01 2.71 -28.11
CA VAL A 21 -2.76 3.26 -29.46
C VAL A 21 -2.49 2.12 -30.43
N GLY A 22 -3.46 1.91 -31.31
CA GLY A 22 -3.41 0.94 -32.40
C GLY A 22 -2.47 1.34 -33.54
N CYS A 23 -1.98 0.31 -34.22
CA CYS A 23 -1.01 0.31 -35.31
C CYS A 23 -1.25 1.31 -36.44
N GLY A 24 -0.14 1.89 -36.93
CA GLY A 24 -0.02 2.50 -38.25
C GLY A 24 1.29 2.10 -38.93
N LEU A 25 1.32 0.91 -39.54
CA LEU A 25 2.38 0.48 -40.47
C LEU A 25 2.46 1.44 -41.66
N LYS A 26 3.61 2.08 -41.87
CA LYS A 26 4.09 2.47 -43.20
C LYS A 26 5.60 2.24 -43.31
N THR A 27 5.92 1.31 -44.19
CA THR A 27 7.25 1.01 -44.73
C THR A 27 7.85 2.19 -45.51
N SER A 28 9.14 2.45 -45.30
CA SER A 28 10.05 2.80 -46.39
C SER A 28 11.48 2.39 -46.05
N LYS A 29 12.07 1.58 -46.93
CA LYS A 29 13.50 1.32 -47.03
C LYS A 29 14.24 2.62 -47.35
N GLU A 30 15.40 2.83 -46.74
CA GLU A 30 16.60 3.29 -47.45
C GLU A 30 17.87 2.94 -46.65
N GLU A 31 18.88 2.50 -47.40
CA GLU A 31 20.22 2.09 -46.96
C GLU A 31 21.09 3.32 -46.63
N SER A 32 21.98 3.24 -45.65
CA SER A 32 23.44 3.33 -45.90
C SER A 32 24.28 3.25 -44.62
N ASN A 33 25.28 2.36 -44.69
CA ASN A 33 26.59 2.36 -44.01
C ASN A 33 26.94 3.54 -43.11
N THR A 34 27.43 3.24 -41.89
CA THR A 34 28.87 3.19 -41.57
C THR A 34 29.10 2.59 -40.18
N ASP A 35 29.94 1.56 -40.13
CA ASP A 35 30.68 1.09 -38.93
C ASP A 35 31.76 2.14 -38.58
N PRO A 36 32.03 2.42 -37.29
CA PRO A 36 33.24 1.82 -36.73
C PRO A 36 33.14 1.39 -35.26
N THR A 37 33.45 0.12 -35.01
CA THR A 37 34.30 -0.39 -33.91
C THR A 37 34.54 0.57 -32.73
N GLU A 38 33.82 0.33 -31.64
CA GLU A 38 34.31 0.60 -30.29
C GLU A 38 34.50 -0.74 -29.56
N GLU A 39 35.66 -0.87 -28.92
CA GLU A 39 36.08 -2.02 -28.12
C GLU A 39 35.09 -2.25 -26.98
N ILE A 40 34.50 -3.45 -26.95
CA ILE A 40 33.81 -3.96 -25.76
C ILE A 40 34.90 -4.26 -24.73
N VAL A 41 35.04 -3.40 -23.73
CA VAL A 41 35.77 -3.72 -22.51
C VAL A 41 34.78 -4.34 -21.54
N GLU A 42 34.71 -5.66 -21.52
CA GLU A 42 34.14 -6.41 -20.39
C GLU A 42 34.94 -6.07 -19.14
N LYS A 43 34.31 -5.42 -18.16
CA LYS A 43 34.85 -5.25 -16.82
C LYS A 43 34.26 -6.30 -15.90
N THR A 44 35.13 -6.99 -15.16
CA THR A 44 34.77 -7.98 -14.15
C THR A 44 34.34 -7.35 -12.82
N PRO A 45 33.61 -8.10 -11.96
CA PRO A 45 32.85 -7.57 -10.81
C PRO A 45 33.64 -6.90 -9.66
N GLU A 46 34.97 -6.81 -9.72
CA GLU A 46 35.80 -6.23 -8.66
C GLU A 46 36.10 -4.73 -8.83
N GLU A 47 35.65 -4.08 -9.91
CA GLU A 47 35.90 -2.64 -10.18
C GLU A 47 34.69 -1.70 -9.95
N VAL A 48 33.58 -2.19 -9.36
CA VAL A 48 32.34 -1.39 -9.17
C VAL A 48 32.32 -0.59 -7.85
N GLY A 49 33.30 -0.74 -6.96
CA GLY A 49 33.37 0.03 -5.72
C GLY A 49 34.40 1.15 -5.77
N GLU A 50 33.93 2.40 -5.92
CA GLU A 50 34.56 3.70 -5.53
C GLU A 50 34.24 4.86 -6.51
N GLU A 51 33.04 4.93 -7.08
CA GLU A 51 32.45 6.25 -7.39
C GLU A 51 31.68 6.64 -6.13
N LEU A 52 32.21 7.60 -5.36
CA LEU A 52 31.52 8.09 -4.16
C LEU A 52 30.21 8.72 -4.62
N ALA A 53 29.07 8.21 -4.15
CA ALA A 53 27.76 8.83 -4.37
C ALA A 53 27.83 10.34 -4.15
N GLU A 54 27.33 11.12 -5.10
CA GLU A 54 27.48 12.58 -5.07
C GLU A 54 26.41 13.24 -4.17
N THR A 55 25.32 12.51 -3.88
CA THR A 55 24.14 13.03 -3.17
C THR A 55 23.47 11.98 -2.26
N PRO A 56 22.73 12.39 -1.21
CA PRO A 56 22.00 11.46 -0.33
C PRO A 56 20.99 10.56 -1.06
N GLN A 57 20.33 11.08 -2.10
CA GLN A 57 19.39 10.31 -2.90
C GLN A 57 20.07 9.26 -3.78
N GLU A 58 21.31 9.50 -4.22
CA GLU A 58 22.11 8.49 -4.91
C GLU A 58 22.57 7.41 -3.94
N GLU A 59 23.02 7.76 -2.73
CA GLU A 59 23.33 6.79 -1.67
C GLU A 59 22.11 5.90 -1.36
N TYR A 60 20.92 6.49 -1.29
CA TYR A 60 19.68 5.74 -1.06
C TYR A 60 19.31 4.81 -2.22
N ALA A 61 19.54 5.24 -3.47
CA ALA A 61 19.34 4.40 -4.66
C ALA A 61 20.35 3.25 -4.72
N GLU A 62 21.62 3.50 -4.37
CA GLU A 62 22.66 2.48 -4.26
C GLU A 62 22.35 1.44 -3.20
N GLU A 63 21.81 1.86 -2.04
CA GLU A 63 21.38 0.91 -1.00
C GLU A 63 20.21 0.04 -1.47
N ASN A 64 19.22 0.62 -2.17
CA ASN A 64 18.15 -0.17 -2.82
C ASN A 64 18.73 -1.16 -3.84
N PHE A 65 19.70 -0.73 -4.66
CA PHE A 65 20.37 -1.62 -5.61
C PHE A 65 21.11 -2.75 -4.91
N ARG A 66 21.82 -2.49 -3.82
CA ARG A 66 22.50 -3.51 -3.03
C ARG A 66 21.51 -4.56 -2.52
N LEU A 67 20.38 -4.14 -1.96
CA LEU A 67 19.33 -5.04 -1.47
C LEU A 67 18.70 -5.87 -2.59
N VAL A 68 18.40 -5.24 -3.73
CA VAL A 68 17.88 -5.92 -4.94
C VAL A 68 18.88 -6.96 -5.44
N GLN A 69 20.13 -6.55 -5.64
CA GLN A 69 21.19 -7.43 -6.13
C GLN A 69 21.44 -8.63 -5.22
N GLU A 70 21.43 -8.40 -3.90
CA GLU A 70 21.67 -9.46 -2.93
C GLU A 70 20.51 -10.44 -2.82
N ASN A 71 19.25 -9.99 -2.92
CA ASN A 71 18.11 -10.81 -2.49
C ASN A 71 17.13 -11.19 -3.59
N TRP A 72 16.82 -10.30 -4.54
CA TRP A 72 15.85 -10.59 -5.60
C TRP A 72 16.18 -11.84 -6.42
N PRO A 73 17.47 -12.18 -6.68
CA PRO A 73 17.82 -13.43 -7.34
C PRO A 73 17.45 -14.71 -6.60
N HIS A 74 17.09 -14.62 -5.32
CA HIS A 74 16.87 -15.75 -4.42
C HIS A 74 15.45 -15.80 -3.86
N MET A 75 14.51 -15.03 -4.41
CA MET A 75 13.11 -15.01 -3.95
C MET A 75 12.40 -16.36 -4.12
N ASP A 76 12.89 -17.22 -5.03
CA ASP A 76 12.42 -18.60 -5.21
C ASP A 76 12.65 -19.47 -3.96
N SER A 77 13.64 -19.13 -3.13
CA SER A 77 13.88 -19.80 -1.85
C SER A 77 12.82 -19.47 -0.79
N ILE A 78 12.19 -18.29 -0.89
CA ILE A 78 11.10 -17.85 -0.01
C ILE A 78 9.78 -18.42 -0.51
N TRP A 79 9.55 -18.33 -1.82
CA TRP A 79 8.35 -18.81 -2.46
C TRP A 79 8.67 -19.33 -3.87
N PRO A 80 8.47 -20.64 -4.16
CA PRO A 80 9.04 -21.30 -5.35
C PRO A 80 8.69 -20.70 -6.72
N GLU A 81 7.61 -19.93 -6.82
CA GLU A 81 7.10 -19.35 -8.06
C GLU A 81 7.53 -17.89 -8.27
N LEU A 82 8.29 -17.30 -7.34
CA LEU A 82 8.77 -15.92 -7.46
C LEU A 82 10.07 -15.84 -8.25
N ASP A 83 10.01 -15.14 -9.38
CA ASP A 83 11.20 -14.81 -10.19
C ASP A 83 11.33 -13.28 -10.32
N TYR A 84 12.09 -12.70 -9.40
CA TYR A 84 12.32 -11.24 -9.41
C TYR A 84 13.49 -10.83 -10.30
N ASN A 85 14.26 -11.77 -10.86
CA ASN A 85 15.36 -11.46 -11.78
C ASN A 85 14.88 -10.78 -13.08
N ASN A 86 13.64 -11.06 -13.48
CA ASN A 86 13.05 -10.49 -14.68
C ASN A 86 12.30 -9.17 -14.44
N HIS A 87 12.48 -8.54 -13.28
CA HIS A 87 11.81 -7.28 -12.93
C HIS A 87 12.80 -6.10 -12.92
N ASN A 88 12.29 -4.90 -13.22
CA ASN A 88 12.98 -3.65 -12.95
C ASN A 88 12.30 -2.88 -11.82
N PHE A 89 13.10 -2.23 -11.00
CA PHE A 89 12.68 -1.28 -9.99
C PHE A 89 13.09 0.13 -10.44
N LEU A 90 12.10 0.96 -10.77
CA LEU A 90 12.30 2.38 -11.05
C LEU A 90 12.08 3.18 -9.77
N LEU A 91 13.12 3.86 -9.32
CA LEU A 91 13.10 4.63 -8.09
C LEU A 91 13.21 6.12 -8.43
N PHE A 92 12.28 6.96 -7.96
CA PHE A 92 12.21 8.38 -8.31
C PHE A 92 12.29 9.27 -7.07
N TYR A 93 13.29 10.15 -7.03
CA TYR A 93 13.39 11.19 -6.01
C TYR A 93 12.63 12.44 -6.45
N ASN A 94 11.68 12.91 -5.64
CA ASN A 94 10.87 14.08 -5.94
C ASN A 94 10.74 15.01 -4.71
N ASP A 95 11.37 16.18 -4.79
CA ASP A 95 11.31 17.25 -3.77
C ASP A 95 10.19 18.28 -4.00
N GLY A 96 9.42 18.12 -5.09
CA GLY A 96 8.35 19.03 -5.49
C GLY A 96 8.82 20.37 -6.09
N GLU A 97 10.14 20.63 -6.18
CA GLU A 97 10.69 21.89 -6.69
C GLU A 97 11.33 21.74 -8.08
N LYS A 98 11.84 20.55 -8.42
CA LYS A 98 12.57 20.27 -9.68
C LYS A 98 11.94 19.12 -10.46
N THR A 99 12.41 18.92 -11.69
CA THR A 99 12.19 17.65 -12.39
C THR A 99 12.73 16.52 -11.50
N PRO A 100 11.96 15.45 -11.26
CA PRO A 100 12.42 14.33 -10.46
C PRO A 100 13.74 13.75 -10.99
N GLU A 101 14.56 13.25 -10.09
CA GLU A 101 15.67 12.36 -10.43
C GLU A 101 15.19 10.91 -10.38
N GLY A 102 15.76 10.02 -11.19
CA GLY A 102 15.31 8.63 -11.21
C GLY A 102 16.41 7.65 -11.55
N TRP A 103 16.28 6.42 -11.06
CA TRP A 103 17.20 5.32 -11.31
C TRP A 103 16.40 4.08 -11.74
N VAL A 104 16.95 3.31 -12.67
CA VAL A 104 16.53 1.93 -12.91
C VAL A 104 17.47 1.00 -12.15
N ILE A 105 16.89 0.11 -11.37
CA ILE A 105 17.56 -0.84 -10.49
C ILE A 105 17.08 -2.25 -10.84
N ASN A 106 17.99 -3.19 -10.99
CA ASN A 106 17.70 -4.63 -11.04
C ASN A 106 18.90 -5.41 -10.50
N ALA A 107 18.85 -6.75 -10.53
CA ALA A 107 19.91 -7.59 -9.99
C ALA A 107 21.30 -7.37 -10.63
N GLU A 108 21.34 -6.82 -11.84
CA GLU A 108 22.56 -6.67 -12.65
C GLU A 108 23.10 -5.24 -12.65
N LYS A 109 22.23 -4.22 -12.55
CA LYS A 109 22.62 -2.81 -12.70
C LYS A 109 21.81 -1.85 -11.84
N ILE A 110 22.45 -0.71 -11.58
CA ILE A 110 21.82 0.57 -11.27
C ILE A 110 22.24 1.58 -12.34
N GLU A 111 21.29 2.35 -12.85
CA GLU A 111 21.56 3.38 -13.87
C GLU A 111 20.65 4.60 -13.66
N LYS A 112 21.25 5.80 -13.65
CA LYS A 112 20.50 7.05 -13.56
C LYS A 112 19.76 7.32 -14.87
N LEU A 113 18.46 7.54 -14.78
CA LEU A 113 17.59 7.82 -15.92
C LEU A 113 17.82 9.23 -16.45
N SER A 114 17.83 9.37 -17.77
CA SER A 114 17.87 10.68 -18.41
C SER A 114 16.55 11.45 -18.24
N GLU A 115 16.60 12.78 -18.24
CA GLU A 115 15.40 13.63 -18.15
C GLU A 115 14.34 13.29 -19.21
N ASP A 116 14.75 12.91 -20.42
CA ASP A 116 13.82 12.60 -21.51
C ASP A 116 13.05 11.30 -21.24
N VAL A 117 13.71 10.30 -20.63
CA VAL A 117 13.06 9.07 -20.17
C VAL A 117 12.07 9.39 -19.06
N ILE A 118 12.50 10.14 -18.05
CA ILE A 118 11.66 10.55 -16.91
C ILE A 118 10.40 11.28 -17.39
N LYS A 119 10.52 12.22 -18.33
CA LYS A 119 9.37 12.94 -18.92
C LYS A 119 8.42 12.07 -19.75
N SER A 120 8.87 10.90 -20.19
CA SER A 120 8.06 9.95 -20.95
C SER A 120 7.28 8.97 -20.08
N LEU A 121 7.61 8.90 -18.78
CA LEU A 121 7.01 7.98 -17.82
C LEU A 121 5.94 8.68 -16.99
N GLU A 122 4.92 7.93 -16.58
CA GLU A 122 3.98 8.35 -15.56
C GLU A 122 4.56 8.07 -14.18
N ILE A 123 5.22 9.10 -13.62
CA ILE A 123 5.91 9.01 -12.33
C ILE A 123 4.87 9.02 -11.21
N PRO A 124 4.91 8.03 -10.29
CA PRO A 124 4.00 8.04 -9.14
C PRO A 124 4.28 9.26 -8.24
N GLN A 125 3.29 9.69 -7.47
CA GLN A 125 3.52 10.68 -6.42
C GLN A 125 4.41 10.11 -5.32
N VAL A 126 5.05 10.97 -4.51
CA VAL A 126 5.83 10.52 -3.35
C VAL A 126 4.97 9.63 -2.44
N ARG A 127 5.54 8.52 -1.93
CA ARG A 127 4.87 7.42 -1.21
C ARG A 127 3.93 6.55 -2.06
N ALA A 128 3.78 6.83 -3.35
CA ALA A 128 2.99 5.99 -4.26
C ALA A 128 3.88 5.14 -5.16
N TYR A 129 3.26 4.18 -5.81
CA TYR A 129 3.90 3.21 -6.68
C TYR A 129 3.02 2.87 -7.88
N ASN A 130 3.62 2.47 -8.98
CA ASN A 130 2.91 2.12 -10.22
C ASN A 130 3.46 0.82 -10.82
N GLN A 131 2.58 -0.01 -11.35
CA GLN A 131 2.92 -1.11 -12.25
C GLN A 131 3.19 -0.56 -13.66
N LEU A 132 4.29 -0.96 -14.29
CA LEU A 132 4.60 -0.55 -15.67
C LEU A 132 5.47 -1.58 -16.40
N GLU A 133 5.74 -1.32 -17.68
CA GLU A 133 6.76 -2.03 -18.45
C GLU A 133 7.91 -1.06 -18.75
N PHE A 134 9.14 -1.47 -18.47
CA PHE A 134 10.35 -0.69 -18.76
C PHE A 134 11.43 -1.60 -19.35
N GLU A 135 12.05 -1.18 -20.45
CA GLU A 135 13.03 -1.99 -21.20
C GLU A 135 12.52 -3.41 -21.58
N GLY A 136 11.20 -3.54 -21.79
CA GLY A 136 10.55 -4.82 -22.13
C GLY A 136 10.39 -5.79 -20.96
N LYS A 137 10.62 -5.33 -19.72
CA LYS A 137 10.43 -6.11 -18.49
C LYS A 137 9.25 -5.60 -17.66
N PRO A 138 8.49 -6.49 -17.00
CA PRO A 138 7.61 -6.14 -15.89
C PRO A 138 8.36 -5.28 -14.86
N SER A 139 7.78 -4.19 -14.40
CA SER A 139 8.48 -3.20 -13.60
C SER A 139 7.57 -2.56 -12.56
N ILE A 140 8.19 -2.13 -11.46
CA ILE A 140 7.55 -1.30 -10.45
C ILE A 140 8.25 0.06 -10.39
N ALA A 141 7.47 1.13 -10.35
CA ALA A 141 7.95 2.48 -10.09
C ALA A 141 7.55 2.90 -8.68
N ILE A 142 8.45 3.52 -7.92
CA ILE A 142 8.16 4.11 -6.59
C ILE A 142 8.80 5.48 -6.50
N SER A 143 8.08 6.45 -5.91
CA SER A 143 8.62 7.78 -5.66
C SER A 143 8.84 8.05 -4.17
N PHE A 144 9.96 8.70 -3.86
CA PHE A 144 10.39 9.02 -2.50
C PHE A 144 10.93 10.47 -2.40
N ASN A 145 11.19 10.92 -1.18
CA ASN A 145 11.71 12.26 -0.86
C ASN A 145 12.61 12.21 0.40
N ASP A 146 13.06 13.39 0.85
CA ASP A 146 13.90 13.54 2.06
C ASP A 146 13.32 12.89 3.34
N GLU A 147 11.99 12.93 3.51
CA GLU A 147 11.31 12.35 4.68
C GLU A 147 11.44 10.82 4.70
N LEU A 148 11.40 10.19 3.52
CA LEU A 148 11.43 8.74 3.36
C LEU A 148 12.85 8.15 3.28
N MET A 149 13.87 8.97 3.02
CA MET A 149 15.26 8.52 3.04
C MET A 149 15.76 8.24 4.46
N ASN A 150 15.21 8.92 5.47
CA ASN A 150 15.58 8.78 6.87
C ASN A 150 14.32 8.67 7.73
N PRO A 151 13.53 7.59 7.62
CA PRO A 151 12.30 7.46 8.37
C PRO A 151 12.63 7.47 9.88
N VAL A 152 12.18 8.52 10.57
CA VAL A 152 12.38 8.67 12.02
C VAL A 152 11.50 7.67 12.79
N ASP A 153 10.44 7.16 12.16
CA ASP A 153 9.38 6.38 12.82
C ASP A 153 8.83 5.17 12.03
N GLU A 154 9.31 4.87 10.81
CA GLU A 154 8.89 3.67 10.06
C GLU A 154 9.91 2.54 10.30
N GLY A 155 9.44 1.43 10.89
CA GLY A 155 10.26 0.31 11.28
C GLY A 155 10.71 -0.55 10.12
N THR A 156 11.81 -1.25 10.37
CA THR A 156 12.48 -2.30 9.57
C THR A 156 12.94 -1.85 8.18
N GLY A 157 14.25 -1.80 7.96
CA GLY A 157 14.78 -1.86 6.60
C GLY A 157 14.72 -0.58 5.77
N ASN A 158 14.81 -0.77 4.45
CA ASN A 158 14.72 0.27 3.44
C ASN A 158 13.30 0.28 2.86
N PHE A 159 12.50 1.28 3.26
CA PHE A 159 11.08 1.39 2.91
C PHE A 159 10.78 1.14 1.43
N THR A 160 11.55 1.72 0.50
CA THR A 160 11.24 1.57 -0.93
C THR A 160 11.60 0.18 -1.46
N TYR A 161 12.60 -0.49 -0.89
CA TYR A 161 12.91 -1.88 -1.22
C TYR A 161 11.80 -2.82 -0.72
N ASP A 162 11.37 -2.63 0.52
CA ASP A 162 10.31 -3.43 1.12
C ASP A 162 8.99 -3.27 0.36
N LEU A 163 8.60 -2.02 0.08
CA LEU A 163 7.42 -1.71 -0.71
C LEU A 163 7.51 -2.29 -2.13
N ALA A 164 8.67 -2.19 -2.79
CA ALA A 164 8.85 -2.79 -4.11
C ALA A 164 8.67 -4.31 -4.07
N THR A 165 9.26 -4.97 -3.06
CA THR A 165 9.20 -6.42 -2.88
C THR A 165 7.77 -6.88 -2.56
N HIS A 166 7.03 -6.13 -1.75
CA HIS A 166 5.63 -6.40 -1.42
C HIS A 166 4.72 -6.26 -2.66
N GLU A 167 4.80 -5.14 -3.36
CA GLU A 167 3.87 -4.79 -4.45
C GLU A 167 4.08 -5.60 -5.72
N LEU A 168 5.31 -6.10 -5.98
CA LEU A 168 5.55 -7.03 -7.08
C LEU A 168 4.68 -8.30 -6.96
N ILE A 169 4.33 -8.74 -5.76
CA ILE A 169 3.40 -9.85 -5.57
C ILE A 169 2.03 -9.50 -6.10
N HIS A 170 1.47 -8.38 -5.65
CA HIS A 170 0.15 -7.91 -6.07
C HIS A 170 0.06 -7.74 -7.58
N PHE A 171 1.10 -7.20 -8.21
CA PHE A 171 1.11 -6.91 -9.64
C PHE A 171 1.33 -8.12 -10.55
N TYR A 172 2.16 -9.08 -10.14
CA TYR A 172 2.66 -10.08 -11.09
C TYR A 172 2.54 -11.53 -10.62
N HIS A 173 2.31 -11.76 -9.32
CA HIS A 173 2.28 -13.12 -8.75
C HIS A 173 0.95 -13.47 -8.07
N GLN A 174 0.03 -12.52 -7.96
CA GLN A 174 -1.27 -12.68 -7.31
C GLN A 174 -2.47 -12.66 -8.28
N GLU A 175 -2.24 -12.60 -9.59
CA GLU A 175 -3.25 -12.32 -10.64
C GLU A 175 -4.44 -13.32 -10.71
N ASP A 176 -4.42 -14.42 -9.95
CA ASP A 176 -5.45 -15.45 -9.93
C ASP A 176 -6.15 -15.66 -8.58
N LEU A 177 -5.92 -14.80 -7.57
CA LEU A 177 -6.76 -14.83 -6.36
C LEU A 177 -8.21 -14.57 -6.79
N LYS A 178 -9.04 -15.60 -6.67
CA LYS A 178 -10.48 -15.42 -6.66
C LYS A 178 -10.80 -14.65 -5.40
N SER A 179 -10.77 -13.32 -5.50
CA SER A 179 -11.36 -12.45 -4.49
C SER A 179 -12.71 -13.08 -4.12
N PRO A 180 -12.97 -13.36 -2.82
CA PRO A 180 -14.23 -13.95 -2.40
C PRO A 180 -15.36 -13.29 -3.19
N GLU A 181 -16.21 -14.07 -3.87
CA GLU A 181 -17.25 -13.51 -4.71
C GLU A 181 -18.12 -12.56 -3.87
N GLY A 182 -17.95 -11.25 -4.09
CA GLY A 182 -18.59 -10.20 -3.30
C GLY A 182 -17.62 -9.61 -2.27
N ASN A 183 -17.43 -8.29 -2.40
CA ASN A 183 -17.00 -7.40 -1.33
C ASN A 183 -15.49 -7.35 -1.01
N VAL A 184 -14.72 -6.74 -1.91
CA VAL A 184 -13.71 -5.77 -1.45
C VAL A 184 -14.45 -4.44 -1.22
N GLU A 185 -15.46 -4.47 -0.33
CA GLU A 185 -16.26 -3.32 0.08
C GLU A 185 -15.56 -2.68 1.28
N SER A 186 -14.64 -1.73 1.01
CA SER A 186 -14.04 -0.84 2.02
C SER A 186 -13.12 -1.48 3.08
N ARG A 187 -11.98 -0.83 3.36
CA ARG A 187 -11.10 -1.16 4.51
C ARG A 187 -11.48 -0.36 5.77
N ALA A 188 -12.57 0.40 5.74
CA ALA A 188 -12.93 1.35 6.77
C ALA A 188 -13.52 0.70 8.03
N ALA A 189 -13.03 1.12 9.20
CA ALA A 189 -13.58 0.67 10.47
C ALA A 189 -14.89 1.39 10.81
N SER A 190 -15.82 0.74 11.50
CA SER A 190 -17.03 1.45 11.97
C SER A 190 -16.65 2.53 12.99
N TYR A 191 -17.23 3.73 12.85
CA TYR A 191 -17.10 4.79 13.86
C TYR A 191 -18.34 4.84 14.79
N PRO A 192 -18.17 4.97 16.13
CA PRO A 192 -16.89 5.01 16.85
C PRO A 192 -16.16 3.67 16.82
N LEU A 193 -14.83 3.72 16.89
CA LEU A 193 -13.99 2.53 16.96
C LEU A 193 -14.30 1.75 18.25
N ASP A 194 -14.48 0.44 18.12
CA ASP A 194 -14.58 -0.50 19.25
C ASP A 194 -13.19 -1.09 19.54
N PRO A 195 -12.66 -0.96 20.76
CA PRO A 195 -11.37 -1.54 21.12
C PRO A 195 -11.42 -3.07 21.28
N THR A 196 -12.59 -3.67 21.45
CA THR A 196 -12.70 -5.11 21.77
C THR A 196 -12.12 -6.03 20.68
N PRO A 197 -12.48 -5.92 19.39
CA PRO A 197 -11.91 -6.79 18.35
C PRO A 197 -10.41 -6.56 18.18
N ARG A 198 -9.97 -5.30 18.33
CA ARG A 198 -8.57 -4.86 18.33
C ARG A 198 -7.74 -5.58 19.41
N ILE A 199 -8.27 -5.65 20.63
CA ILE A 199 -7.62 -6.37 21.73
C ILE A 199 -7.46 -7.85 21.41
N TYR A 200 -8.50 -8.52 20.92
CA TYR A 200 -8.41 -9.94 20.57
C TYR A 200 -7.38 -10.20 19.48
N ARG A 201 -7.34 -9.34 18.46
CA ARG A 201 -6.35 -9.39 17.38
C ARG A 201 -4.92 -9.14 17.88
N GLY A 202 -4.75 -8.20 18.81
CA GLY A 202 -3.48 -7.99 19.52
C GLY A 202 -3.02 -9.22 20.31
N MET A 203 -3.93 -9.91 21.00
CA MET A 203 -3.61 -11.18 21.68
C MET A 203 -3.20 -12.28 20.71
N VAL A 204 -3.87 -12.38 19.56
CA VAL A 204 -3.50 -13.31 18.48
C VAL A 204 -2.08 -13.02 18.02
N LEU A 205 -1.78 -11.79 17.62
CA LEU A 205 -0.45 -11.43 17.13
C LEU A 205 0.64 -11.69 18.17
N LYS A 206 0.44 -11.26 19.42
CA LYS A 206 1.39 -11.52 20.51
C LYS A 206 1.65 -13.02 20.69
N SER A 207 0.60 -13.83 20.67
CA SER A 207 0.71 -15.28 20.84
C SER A 207 1.44 -15.93 19.65
N LEU A 208 1.23 -15.44 18.42
CA LEU A 208 1.98 -15.92 17.26
C LEU A 208 3.48 -15.58 17.37
N VAL A 209 3.83 -14.36 17.78
CA VAL A 209 5.22 -13.98 18.00
C VAL A 209 5.86 -14.81 19.12
N ASP A 210 5.13 -15.05 20.23
CA ASP A 210 5.61 -15.92 21.30
C ASP A 210 5.82 -17.36 20.84
N ALA A 211 4.96 -17.88 19.94
CA ALA A 211 5.10 -19.20 19.35
C ALA A 211 6.35 -19.32 18.46
N TYR A 212 6.70 -18.24 17.75
CA TYR A 212 7.91 -18.17 16.93
C TYR A 212 9.16 -18.13 17.80
N ASP A 213 9.14 -17.29 18.85
CA ASP A 213 10.27 -17.07 19.75
C ASP A 213 10.58 -18.25 20.68
N ASN A 214 9.57 -19.08 20.96
CA ASN A 214 9.67 -20.18 21.89
C ASN A 214 9.29 -21.50 21.21
N PRO A 215 10.14 -22.06 20.32
CA PRO A 215 9.84 -23.31 19.60
C PRO A 215 9.44 -24.48 20.49
N GLU A 216 9.99 -24.56 21.71
CA GLU A 216 9.67 -25.61 22.68
C GLU A 216 8.25 -25.49 23.27
N GLN A 217 7.66 -24.29 23.24
CA GLN A 217 6.30 -24.00 23.73
C GLN A 217 5.34 -23.60 22.59
N ARG A 218 5.74 -23.82 21.33
CA ARG A 218 4.98 -23.37 20.16
C ARG A 218 3.53 -23.84 20.19
N ASP A 219 3.28 -25.12 20.48
CA ASP A 219 1.92 -25.68 20.53
C ASP A 219 1.03 -24.99 21.57
N GLU A 220 1.59 -24.59 22.72
CA GLU A 220 0.88 -23.87 23.77
C GLU A 220 0.45 -22.49 23.27
N TYR A 221 1.38 -21.72 22.70
CA TYR A 221 1.11 -20.38 22.19
C TYR A 221 0.19 -20.38 20.95
N LEU A 222 0.33 -21.35 20.05
CA LEU A 222 -0.61 -21.55 18.95
C LEU A 222 -2.03 -21.87 19.45
N GLY A 223 -2.14 -22.66 20.53
CA GLY A 223 -3.42 -22.90 21.19
C GLY A 223 -4.06 -21.62 21.72
N ILE A 224 -3.26 -20.74 22.33
CA ILE A 224 -3.71 -19.43 22.82
C ILE A 224 -4.14 -18.52 21.66
N ALA A 225 -3.35 -18.47 20.58
CA ALA A 225 -3.71 -17.74 19.37
C ALA A 225 -5.05 -18.23 18.80
N LYS A 226 -5.26 -19.56 18.73
CA LYS A 226 -6.52 -20.16 18.28
C LYS A 226 -7.70 -19.79 19.18
N TYR A 227 -7.50 -19.75 20.49
CA TYR A 227 -8.53 -19.35 21.44
C TYR A 227 -9.01 -17.91 21.18
N TRP A 228 -8.10 -16.95 21.07
CA TRP A 228 -8.45 -15.55 20.82
C TRP A 228 -9.01 -15.31 19.42
N SER A 229 -8.47 -15.97 18.39
CA SER A 229 -9.04 -15.95 17.04
C SER A 229 -10.48 -16.46 17.05
N ASN A 230 -10.76 -17.60 17.69
CA ASN A 230 -12.12 -18.13 17.77
C ASN A 230 -13.10 -17.18 18.47
N ILE A 231 -12.68 -16.51 19.55
CA ILE A 231 -13.52 -15.52 20.24
C ILE A 231 -13.83 -14.37 19.30
N TRP A 232 -12.81 -13.76 18.69
CA TRP A 232 -12.97 -12.66 17.75
C TRP A 232 -13.91 -13.01 16.61
N GLU A 233 -13.70 -14.16 15.95
CA GLU A 233 -14.55 -14.61 14.85
C GLU A 233 -16.00 -14.83 15.27
N SER A 234 -16.22 -15.29 16.51
CA SER A 234 -17.56 -15.58 17.02
C SER A 234 -18.33 -14.33 17.45
N GLU A 235 -17.63 -13.33 18.00
CA GLU A 235 -18.24 -12.11 18.51
C GLU A 235 -18.34 -11.02 17.43
N PHE A 236 -17.43 -11.02 16.45
CA PHE A 236 -17.33 -10.02 15.37
C PHE A 236 -17.39 -10.64 13.96
N PRO A 237 -18.43 -11.44 13.62
CA PRO A 237 -18.49 -12.14 12.34
C PRO A 237 -18.57 -11.22 11.13
N THR A 238 -19.19 -10.04 11.26
CA THR A 238 -19.23 -9.04 10.17
C THR A 238 -17.84 -8.50 9.88
N GLU A 239 -17.05 -8.23 10.92
CA GLU A 239 -15.70 -7.73 10.74
C GLU A 239 -14.79 -8.79 10.10
N LYS A 240 -14.91 -10.05 10.55
CA LYS A 240 -14.25 -11.19 9.92
C LYS A 240 -14.55 -11.24 8.42
N GLU A 241 -15.80 -11.08 8.03
CA GLU A 241 -16.21 -11.06 6.61
C GLU A 241 -15.59 -9.88 5.86
N THR A 242 -15.59 -8.69 6.46
CA THR A 242 -15.01 -7.47 5.86
C THR A 242 -13.50 -7.60 5.61
N ILE A 243 -12.74 -8.16 6.54
CA ILE A 243 -11.27 -8.23 6.41
C ILE A 243 -10.75 -9.49 5.72
N ALA A 244 -11.60 -10.50 5.49
CA ALA A 244 -11.16 -11.79 4.95
C ALA A 244 -10.38 -11.65 3.63
N ALA A 245 -10.79 -10.74 2.74
CA ALA A 245 -10.07 -10.47 1.50
C ALA A 245 -8.66 -9.92 1.78
N THR A 246 -8.53 -8.97 2.72
CA THR A 246 -7.26 -8.37 3.13
C THR A 246 -6.34 -9.38 3.82
N GLU A 247 -6.88 -10.27 4.67
CA GLU A 247 -6.07 -11.32 5.31
C GLU A 247 -5.48 -12.30 4.31
N VAL A 248 -6.19 -12.60 3.22
CA VAL A 248 -5.67 -13.43 2.13
C VAL A 248 -4.68 -12.65 1.27
N SER A 249 -5.01 -11.41 0.90
CA SER A 249 -4.25 -10.64 -0.09
C SER A 249 -3.00 -10.00 0.48
N GLU A 250 -2.97 -9.58 1.75
CA GLU A 250 -1.84 -8.81 2.31
C GLU A 250 -0.92 -9.65 3.22
N GLY A 251 -1.45 -10.72 3.80
CA GLY A 251 -0.68 -11.56 4.72
C GLY A 251 0.51 -12.25 4.08
N ALA A 252 0.35 -12.80 2.87
CA ALA A 252 1.43 -13.45 2.14
C ALA A 252 2.46 -12.46 1.56
N PRO A 253 2.07 -11.33 0.94
CA PRO A 253 3.01 -10.27 0.58
C PRO A 253 3.83 -9.77 1.75
N ARG A 254 3.23 -9.51 2.93
CA ARG A 254 4.00 -9.07 4.10
C ARG A 254 4.98 -10.13 4.60
N TYR A 255 4.60 -11.42 4.54
CA TYR A 255 5.51 -12.52 4.82
C TYR A 255 6.71 -12.54 3.84
N ILE A 256 6.45 -12.35 2.54
CA ILE A 256 7.47 -12.33 1.49
C ILE A 256 8.38 -11.11 1.65
N GLU A 257 7.84 -9.95 1.96
CA GLU A 257 8.58 -8.72 2.28
C GLU A 257 9.55 -8.97 3.45
N THR A 258 9.05 -9.48 4.58
CA THR A 258 9.86 -9.76 5.77
C THR A 258 11.01 -10.74 5.48
N LEU A 259 10.79 -11.76 4.65
CA LEU A 259 11.86 -12.68 4.26
C LEU A 259 12.72 -12.16 3.10
N GLY A 260 12.22 -11.21 2.31
CA GLY A 260 12.90 -10.65 1.15
C GLY A 260 14.20 -9.95 1.52
N GLU A 261 14.33 -9.41 2.72
CA GLU A 261 15.60 -8.85 3.22
C GLU A 261 16.65 -9.92 3.57
N VAL A 262 16.25 -11.20 3.62
CA VAL A 262 17.05 -12.34 4.06
C VAL A 262 16.99 -13.52 3.08
N ALA A 263 16.69 -13.24 1.81
CA ALA A 263 16.59 -14.26 0.76
C ALA A 263 17.97 -14.80 0.36
N ASN A 264 19.01 -13.99 0.47
CA ASN A 264 20.37 -14.36 0.08
C ASN A 264 20.88 -15.57 0.89
N PRO A 265 21.27 -16.69 0.25
CA PRO A 265 21.71 -17.90 0.95
C PRO A 265 23.06 -17.75 1.67
N ASP A 266 23.84 -16.71 1.36
CA ASP A 266 25.15 -16.46 1.98
C ASP A 266 25.05 -15.70 3.31
N ILE A 267 23.86 -15.22 3.70
CA ILE A 267 23.68 -14.61 5.02
C ILE A 267 23.82 -15.67 6.11
N THR A 268 24.42 -15.28 7.23
CA THR A 268 24.49 -16.16 8.39
C THR A 268 23.12 -16.30 9.05
N THR A 269 22.88 -17.43 9.70
CA THR A 269 21.67 -17.65 10.50
C THR A 269 21.47 -16.56 11.56
N GLU A 270 22.55 -16.09 12.20
CA GLU A 270 22.49 -15.01 13.20
C GLU A 270 21.93 -13.71 12.61
N VAL A 271 22.44 -13.28 11.44
CA VAL A 271 21.96 -12.08 10.75
C VAL A 271 20.52 -12.26 10.28
N ARG A 272 20.16 -13.45 9.76
CA ARG A 272 18.80 -13.77 9.36
C ARG A 272 17.83 -13.62 10.54
N ASP A 273 18.16 -14.23 11.67
CA ASP A 273 17.31 -14.23 12.86
C ASP A 273 17.21 -12.81 13.47
N GLU A 274 18.29 -12.03 13.44
CA GLU A 274 18.30 -10.62 13.86
C GLU A 274 17.37 -9.77 12.98
N ARG A 275 17.43 -9.90 11.65
CA ARG A 275 16.56 -9.15 10.73
C ARG A 275 15.09 -9.52 10.92
N ILE A 276 14.76 -10.81 11.00
CA ILE A 276 13.38 -11.25 11.27
C ILE A 276 12.92 -10.71 12.64
N ARG A 277 13.77 -10.75 13.67
CA ARG A 277 13.45 -10.20 14.99
C ARG A 277 13.06 -8.72 14.93
N ILE A 278 13.75 -7.91 14.13
CA ILE A 278 13.42 -6.49 13.95
C ILE A 278 11.98 -6.32 13.41
N HIS A 279 11.54 -7.17 12.47
CA HIS A 279 10.16 -7.19 11.98
C HIS A 279 9.16 -7.60 13.06
N LEU A 280 9.46 -8.65 13.82
CA LEU A 280 8.59 -9.12 14.91
C LEU A 280 8.43 -8.05 16.01
N ASP A 281 9.53 -7.38 16.40
CA ASP A 281 9.51 -6.32 17.39
C ASP A 281 8.71 -5.11 16.89
N TYR A 282 8.83 -4.77 15.59
CA TYR A 282 8.01 -3.75 14.96
C TYR A 282 6.51 -4.12 14.99
N PHE A 283 6.16 -5.35 14.60
CA PHE A 283 4.77 -5.83 14.66
C PHE A 283 4.17 -5.76 16.07
N LEU A 284 4.96 -6.11 17.10
CA LEU A 284 4.53 -5.97 18.50
C LEU A 284 4.36 -4.51 18.91
N LYS A 285 5.25 -3.62 18.47
CA LYS A 285 5.17 -2.17 18.73
C LYS A 285 3.92 -1.54 18.10
N GLU A 286 3.45 -2.06 16.97
CA GLU A 286 2.26 -1.59 16.26
C GLU A 286 0.93 -2.13 16.84
N ILE A 287 0.96 -3.09 17.77
CA ILE A 287 -0.28 -3.61 18.42
C ILE A 287 -1.17 -2.48 18.97
N PRO A 288 -0.65 -1.45 19.69
CA PRO A 288 -1.47 -0.36 20.19
C PRO A 288 -2.11 0.49 19.08
N GLU A 289 -1.53 0.54 17.88
CA GLU A 289 -2.08 1.31 16.76
C GLU A 289 -3.33 0.66 16.15
N SER A 290 -3.43 -0.67 16.25
CA SER A 290 -4.61 -1.51 15.99
C SER A 290 -5.57 -0.97 14.92
N ARG A 291 -5.10 -0.95 13.67
CA ARG A 291 -5.92 -0.52 12.52
C ARG A 291 -6.44 -1.75 11.79
N LEU A 292 -7.71 -1.69 11.38
CA LEU A 292 -8.38 -2.80 10.73
C LEU A 292 -7.66 -3.24 9.44
N ASP A 293 -7.05 -2.27 8.75
CA ASP A 293 -6.27 -2.46 7.54
C ASP A 293 -4.84 -2.96 7.80
N SER A 294 -4.21 -2.64 8.94
CA SER A 294 -2.79 -3.00 9.18
C SER A 294 -2.59 -4.36 9.85
N GLU A 295 -3.45 -4.76 10.77
CA GLU A 295 -3.27 -6.01 11.52
C GLU A 295 -3.20 -7.28 10.63
N PRO A 296 -3.96 -7.40 9.51
CA PRO A 296 -3.85 -8.54 8.60
C PRO A 296 -2.42 -8.79 8.09
N TYR A 297 -1.64 -7.72 7.89
CA TYR A 297 -0.27 -7.79 7.41
C TYR A 297 0.61 -8.51 8.44
N ALA A 298 0.65 -8.02 9.67
CA ALA A 298 1.48 -8.59 10.73
C ALA A 298 1.06 -10.02 11.10
N ILE A 299 -0.25 -10.27 11.27
CA ILE A 299 -0.75 -11.61 11.61
C ILE A 299 -0.48 -12.60 10.47
N GLY A 300 -0.67 -12.19 9.22
CA GLY A 300 -0.34 -13.01 8.05
C GLY A 300 1.15 -13.31 7.95
N ALA A 301 2.01 -12.30 8.16
CA ALA A 301 3.46 -12.44 8.11
C ALA A 301 3.98 -13.46 9.11
N VAL A 302 3.64 -13.29 10.39
CA VAL A 302 4.08 -14.21 11.46
C VAL A 302 3.50 -15.60 11.26
N SER A 303 2.26 -15.70 10.77
CA SER A 303 1.66 -16.99 10.45
C SER A 303 2.41 -17.72 9.33
N GLY A 304 2.85 -17.01 8.28
CA GLY A 304 3.67 -17.56 7.20
C GLY A 304 5.03 -18.05 7.70
N LEU A 305 5.70 -17.26 8.56
CA LEU A 305 6.97 -17.65 9.19
C LEU A 305 6.83 -18.95 10.00
N LEU A 306 5.78 -19.06 10.81
CA LEU A 306 5.49 -20.27 11.59
C LEU A 306 5.14 -21.47 10.70
N LEU A 307 4.38 -21.24 9.62
CA LEU A 307 4.01 -22.27 8.65
C LEU A 307 5.24 -22.88 7.98
N ASP A 308 6.27 -22.09 7.67
CA ASP A 308 7.54 -22.60 7.13
C ASP A 308 8.22 -23.62 8.07
N GLU A 309 8.05 -23.45 9.38
CA GLU A 309 8.66 -24.35 10.37
C GLU A 309 7.84 -25.62 10.61
N ILE A 310 6.52 -25.56 10.50
CA ILE A 310 5.61 -26.68 10.86
C ILE A 310 5.02 -27.42 9.66
N ASN A 311 4.89 -26.73 8.52
CA ASN A 311 4.24 -27.23 7.31
C ASN A 311 4.82 -26.51 6.08
N PRO A 312 6.09 -26.77 5.70
CA PRO A 312 6.78 -26.03 4.63
C PRO A 312 6.10 -26.10 3.25
N ASP A 313 5.21 -27.08 3.05
CA ASP A 313 4.43 -27.25 1.82
C ASP A 313 3.18 -26.36 1.75
N TRP A 314 2.93 -25.49 2.74
CA TRP A 314 1.72 -24.65 2.84
C TRP A 314 1.55 -23.67 1.67
N LYS A 315 2.65 -23.30 1.01
CA LYS A 315 2.68 -22.39 -0.15
C LYS A 315 2.06 -23.04 -1.38
N ASN A 316 2.06 -24.37 -1.45
CA ASN A 316 1.46 -25.12 -2.55
C ASN A 316 -0.05 -24.82 -2.61
N ASP A 317 -0.51 -24.37 -3.78
CA ASP A 317 -1.91 -24.00 -4.02
C ASP A 317 -2.45 -22.88 -3.11
N TYR A 318 -1.62 -22.10 -2.41
CA TYR A 318 -2.08 -21.02 -1.52
C TYR A 318 -2.99 -20.02 -2.25
N PHE A 319 -2.50 -19.47 -3.37
CA PHE A 319 -3.25 -18.53 -4.22
C PHE A 319 -4.47 -19.17 -4.90
N ILE A 320 -4.56 -20.50 -4.93
CA ILE A 320 -5.74 -21.23 -5.45
C ILE A 320 -6.79 -21.42 -4.37
N ASN A 321 -6.36 -21.65 -3.12
CA ASN A 321 -7.24 -22.03 -2.01
C ASN A 321 -7.90 -20.84 -1.31
N ASN A 322 -7.39 -19.61 -1.52
CA ASN A 322 -7.95 -18.36 -1.00
C ASN A 322 -8.24 -18.42 0.51
N LYS A 323 -7.27 -18.94 1.28
CA LYS A 323 -7.29 -19.00 2.74
C LYS A 323 -6.22 -18.09 3.30
N ALA A 324 -6.54 -17.37 4.38
CA ALA A 324 -5.55 -16.55 5.05
C ALA A 324 -4.46 -17.45 5.70
N PRO A 325 -3.21 -16.98 5.83
CA PRO A 325 -2.14 -17.77 6.44
C PRO A 325 -2.50 -18.23 7.86
N ILE A 326 -3.16 -17.38 8.65
CA ILE A 326 -3.62 -17.72 10.00
C ILE A 326 -4.63 -18.88 10.02
N ASP A 327 -5.54 -18.96 9.04
CA ASP A 327 -6.52 -20.05 8.94
C ASP A 327 -5.85 -21.39 8.61
N ILE A 328 -4.78 -21.35 7.80
CA ILE A 328 -3.99 -22.53 7.46
C ILE A 328 -3.22 -23.01 8.70
N LEU A 329 -2.54 -22.08 9.39
CA LEU A 329 -1.75 -22.34 10.58
C LEU A 329 -2.59 -22.92 11.72
N LEU A 330 -3.70 -22.27 12.04
CA LEU A 330 -4.50 -22.59 13.22
C LEU A 330 -5.61 -23.63 12.95
N GLY A 331 -5.77 -24.08 11.70
CA GLY A 331 -6.89 -24.93 11.28
C GLY A 331 -6.98 -26.29 11.98
N ASN A 332 -5.86 -26.83 12.46
CA ASN A 332 -5.80 -28.11 13.19
C ASN A 332 -5.29 -27.96 14.64
N ILE A 333 -5.26 -26.72 15.15
CA ILE A 333 -4.81 -26.44 16.52
C ILE A 333 -6.02 -26.44 17.45
N GLU A 334 -5.88 -27.09 18.61
CA GLU A 334 -6.91 -27.04 19.65
C GLU A 334 -6.78 -25.72 20.44
N PRO A 335 -7.89 -24.99 20.67
CA PRO A 335 -7.84 -23.73 21.42
C PRO A 335 -7.45 -23.98 22.88
N LEU A 336 -6.54 -23.15 23.39
CA LEU A 336 -6.13 -23.13 24.78
C LEU A 336 -6.54 -21.80 25.42
N GLU A 337 -7.47 -21.88 26.37
CA GLU A 337 -7.94 -20.70 27.10
C GLU A 337 -6.77 -20.00 27.79
N SER A 338 -6.70 -18.67 27.61
CA SER A 338 -5.73 -17.81 28.27
C SER A 338 -6.40 -16.59 28.86
N LYS A 339 -5.71 -15.96 29.80
CA LYS A 339 -6.13 -14.68 30.36
C LYS A 339 -5.75 -13.56 29.40
N MET A 340 -6.59 -12.53 29.39
CA MET A 340 -6.30 -11.29 28.68
C MET A 340 -5.04 -10.65 29.27
N ASP A 341 -4.14 -10.19 28.41
CA ASP A 341 -3.00 -9.36 28.79
C ASP A 341 -3.49 -7.92 29.06
N ASP A 342 -3.41 -7.48 30.32
CA ASP A 342 -3.88 -6.16 30.73
C ASP A 342 -3.06 -5.02 30.07
N GLU A 343 -1.79 -5.23 29.73
CA GLU A 343 -0.96 -4.19 29.07
C GLU A 343 -1.39 -3.97 27.62
N ILE A 344 -1.63 -5.05 26.87
CA ILE A 344 -2.19 -4.98 25.51
C ILE A 344 -3.59 -4.34 25.56
N LYS A 345 -4.43 -4.79 26.50
CA LYS A 345 -5.76 -4.25 26.68
C LYS A 345 -5.74 -2.74 26.95
N ASP A 346 -5.01 -2.31 27.98
CA ASP A 346 -4.99 -0.91 28.41
C ASP A 346 -4.38 0.00 27.34
N SER A 347 -3.36 -0.47 26.61
CA SER A 347 -2.72 0.29 25.53
C SER A 347 -3.67 0.50 24.34
N ILE A 348 -4.39 -0.54 23.90
CA ILE A 348 -5.38 -0.45 22.83
C ILE A 348 -6.58 0.38 23.26
N GLU A 349 -7.15 0.15 24.45
CA GLU A 349 -8.28 0.95 24.95
C GLU A 349 -7.92 2.43 25.00
N LYS A 350 -6.71 2.76 25.46
CA LYS A 350 -6.21 4.14 25.46
C LYS A 350 -6.08 4.69 24.04
N ASN A 351 -5.41 3.99 23.12
CA ASN A 351 -5.20 4.46 21.75
C ASN A 351 -6.54 4.67 21.02
N VAL A 352 -7.48 3.73 21.13
CA VAL A 352 -8.81 3.82 20.52
C VAL A 352 -9.61 4.99 21.11
N ASN A 353 -9.56 5.21 22.42
CA ASN A 353 -10.21 6.36 23.03
C ASN A 353 -9.59 7.70 22.58
N ASP A 354 -8.26 7.76 22.47
CA ASP A 354 -7.55 8.93 21.98
C ASP A 354 -7.91 9.22 20.52
N LYS A 355 -7.93 8.19 19.64
CA LYS A 355 -8.36 8.29 18.24
C LYS A 355 -9.80 8.74 18.11
N ASN A 356 -10.74 8.07 18.78
CA ASN A 356 -12.15 8.45 18.78
C ASN A 356 -12.34 9.92 19.23
N THR A 357 -11.58 10.36 20.24
CA THR A 357 -11.61 11.75 20.73
C THR A 357 -11.05 12.72 19.69
N ALA A 358 -9.91 12.38 19.07
CA ALA A 358 -9.22 13.21 18.10
C ALA A 358 -10.05 13.40 16.81
N VAL A 359 -10.69 12.35 16.31
CA VAL A 359 -11.47 12.40 15.06
C VAL A 359 -12.89 12.91 15.25
N LYS A 360 -13.43 12.91 16.48
CA LYS A 360 -14.81 13.34 16.76
C LYS A 360 -15.19 14.69 16.13
N PRO A 361 -14.36 15.76 16.19
CA PRO A 361 -14.70 17.03 15.55
C PRO A 361 -14.93 16.91 14.03
N LYS A 362 -14.27 15.97 13.35
CA LYS A 362 -14.45 15.71 11.91
C LYS A 362 -15.81 15.06 11.63
N PHE A 363 -16.26 14.14 12.49
CA PHE A 363 -17.60 13.57 12.40
C PHE A 363 -18.70 14.60 12.73
N ASP A 364 -18.44 15.50 13.68
CA ASP A 364 -19.35 16.62 13.95
C ASP A 364 -19.44 17.56 12.72
N ALA A 365 -18.31 17.83 12.03
CA ALA A 365 -18.27 18.60 10.79
C ALA A 365 -18.98 17.88 9.63
N PHE A 366 -18.80 16.56 9.49
CA PHE A 366 -19.56 15.75 8.54
C PHE A 366 -21.06 15.89 8.77
N ASP A 367 -21.50 15.74 10.03
CA ASP A 367 -22.90 15.89 10.39
C ASP A 367 -23.42 17.30 10.09
N GLU A 368 -22.60 18.35 10.28
CA GLU A 368 -22.95 19.71 9.86
C GLU A 368 -23.13 19.82 8.35
N ILE A 369 -22.16 19.35 7.55
CA ILE A 369 -22.23 19.36 6.08
C ILE A 369 -23.49 18.64 5.61
N MET A 370 -23.77 17.45 6.15
CA MET A 370 -24.88 16.62 5.71
C MET A 370 -26.26 17.18 6.08
N ASN A 371 -26.37 17.82 7.25
CA ASN A 371 -27.61 18.41 7.74
C ASN A 371 -27.84 19.85 7.24
N ASN A 372 -26.80 20.61 6.96
CA ASN A 372 -26.88 21.99 6.48
C ASN A 372 -26.74 22.06 4.96
N LYS A 373 -27.87 22.05 4.24
CA LYS A 373 -27.90 22.10 2.77
C LYS A 373 -27.33 23.39 2.17
N LYS A 374 -27.05 24.42 2.99
CA LYS A 374 -26.38 25.64 2.53
C LYS A 374 -24.86 25.51 2.44
N VAL A 375 -24.28 24.45 3.01
CA VAL A 375 -22.85 24.16 2.86
C VAL A 375 -22.65 23.56 1.47
N PRO A 376 -21.92 24.24 0.56
CA PRO A 376 -21.61 23.70 -0.75
C PRO A 376 -20.68 22.49 -0.62
N VAL A 377 -20.73 21.62 -1.61
CA VAL A 377 -19.80 20.48 -1.72
C VAL A 377 -19.07 20.54 -3.06
N VAL A 378 -17.87 19.98 -3.07
CA VAL A 378 -17.12 19.69 -4.28
C VAL A 378 -17.12 18.19 -4.50
N ILE A 379 -17.43 17.78 -5.72
CA ILE A 379 -17.33 16.41 -6.20
C ILE A 379 -16.09 16.33 -7.07
N LEU A 380 -15.12 15.53 -6.64
CA LEU A 380 -13.97 15.14 -7.45
C LEU A 380 -14.42 13.94 -8.29
N ASN A 381 -14.49 14.13 -9.59
CA ASN A 381 -14.65 12.99 -10.49
C ASN A 381 -13.26 12.36 -10.69
N GLU A 382 -13.15 11.11 -10.25
CA GLU A 382 -11.91 10.32 -10.27
C GLU A 382 -11.33 10.17 -11.69
N GLU A 383 -12.16 10.21 -12.74
CA GLU A 383 -11.70 10.16 -14.14
C GLU A 383 -10.82 11.37 -14.55
N PHE A 384 -10.89 12.46 -13.79
CA PHE A 384 -10.23 13.74 -14.12
C PHE A 384 -9.23 14.20 -13.05
N ALA A 385 -8.95 13.37 -12.06
CA ALA A 385 -8.06 13.69 -10.96
C ALA A 385 -6.86 12.73 -10.98
N ASN A 386 -5.71 13.24 -11.43
CA ASN A 386 -4.45 12.49 -11.35
C ASN A 386 -3.71 12.93 -10.09
N GLY A 387 -3.48 12.03 -9.15
CA GLY A 387 -2.80 12.34 -7.90
C GLY A 387 -2.81 11.16 -6.94
N ALA A 388 -2.11 11.34 -5.84
CA ALA A 388 -2.16 10.44 -4.70
C ALA A 388 -2.53 11.26 -3.46
N PHE A 389 -3.11 10.57 -2.50
CA PHE A 389 -3.41 11.14 -1.21
C PHE A 389 -3.07 10.13 -0.13
N ILE A 390 -2.73 10.65 1.04
CA ILE A 390 -2.51 9.89 2.24
C ILE A 390 -3.70 10.16 3.15
N MET A 391 -4.25 9.10 3.73
CA MET A 391 -5.29 9.17 4.75
C MET A 391 -4.72 8.66 6.07
N GLU A 392 -5.00 9.33 7.18
CA GLU A 392 -4.64 8.80 8.51
C GLU A 392 -5.72 7.88 9.08
N GLY A 393 -6.94 7.91 8.54
CA GLY A 393 -7.98 6.95 8.91
C GLY A 393 -9.18 6.97 7.97
N SER A 394 -9.74 5.78 7.72
CA SER A 394 -11.00 5.58 7.01
C SER A 394 -12.05 4.93 7.91
N TYR A 395 -13.27 5.47 7.87
CA TYR A 395 -14.35 5.07 8.76
C TYR A 395 -15.70 4.92 8.06
N ASN A 396 -16.42 3.85 8.41
CA ASN A 396 -17.82 3.69 8.06
C ASN A 396 -18.70 4.45 9.06
N TYR A 397 -19.51 5.39 8.57
CA TYR A 397 -20.44 6.18 9.39
C TYR A 397 -21.70 6.58 8.62
N LYS A 398 -22.87 6.17 9.13
CA LYS A 398 -24.20 6.51 8.56
C LYS A 398 -24.38 6.20 7.06
N GLY A 399 -23.74 5.13 6.57
CA GLY A 399 -23.82 4.71 5.16
C GLY A 399 -22.83 5.42 4.22
N TYR A 400 -21.90 6.18 4.80
CA TYR A 400 -20.78 6.79 4.10
C TYR A 400 -19.48 6.16 4.59
N GLU A 401 -18.53 6.04 3.68
CA GLU A 401 -17.13 5.94 4.06
C GLU A 401 -16.58 7.37 4.18
N ILE A 402 -15.87 7.61 5.27
CA ILE A 402 -15.33 8.91 5.65
C ILE A 402 -13.84 8.74 5.86
N THR A 403 -13.03 9.45 5.08
CA THR A 403 -11.61 9.55 5.31
C THR A 403 -11.31 10.88 6.01
N VAL A 404 -10.53 10.80 7.08
CA VAL A 404 -10.12 11.95 7.88
C VAL A 404 -8.63 12.22 7.69
N GLU A 405 -8.23 13.45 8.00
CA GLU A 405 -6.84 13.91 7.91
C GLU A 405 -6.24 13.60 6.52
N THR A 406 -7.04 13.74 5.47
CA THR A 406 -6.59 13.39 4.12
C THR A 406 -5.79 14.53 3.53
N THR A 407 -4.54 14.26 3.17
CA THR A 407 -3.62 15.19 2.53
C THR A 407 -3.20 14.63 1.17
N GLY A 408 -3.27 15.45 0.14
CA GLY A 408 -3.07 14.98 -1.22
C GLY A 408 -2.99 16.13 -2.22
N GLY A 409 -2.24 15.88 -3.28
CA GLY A 409 -2.12 16.76 -4.42
C GLY A 409 -2.69 16.07 -5.65
N PHE A 410 -3.68 16.69 -6.27
CA PHE A 410 -4.27 16.23 -7.50
C PHE A 410 -4.02 17.27 -8.60
N THR A 411 -3.97 16.77 -9.82
CA THR A 411 -4.03 17.60 -11.02
C THR A 411 -5.38 17.37 -11.68
N VAL A 412 -6.16 18.45 -11.78
CA VAL A 412 -7.45 18.47 -12.48
C VAL A 412 -7.32 19.42 -13.66
N ASP A 413 -7.49 18.91 -14.89
CA ASP A 413 -7.31 19.67 -16.13
C ASP A 413 -5.96 20.44 -16.21
N GLY A 414 -4.89 19.84 -15.69
CA GLY A 414 -3.55 20.46 -15.67
C GLY A 414 -3.35 21.55 -14.60
N LYS A 415 -4.29 21.69 -13.66
CA LYS A 415 -4.19 22.63 -12.53
C LYS A 415 -4.13 21.90 -11.19
N PRO A 416 -3.41 22.45 -10.19
CA PRO A 416 -3.31 21.84 -8.88
C PRO A 416 -4.63 21.96 -8.10
N PHE A 417 -5.00 20.86 -7.45
CA PHE A 417 -6.06 20.74 -6.47
C PHE A 417 -5.44 20.09 -5.22
N ASN A 418 -5.27 20.86 -4.16
CA ASN A 418 -4.58 20.39 -2.97
C ASN A 418 -5.57 20.31 -1.81
N ILE A 419 -5.55 19.17 -1.15
CA ILE A 419 -6.22 18.95 0.13
C ILE A 419 -5.16 18.78 1.21
N ASP A 420 -5.43 19.34 2.38
CA ASP A 420 -4.54 19.20 3.53
C ASP A 420 -5.41 18.91 4.76
N LYS A 421 -5.23 17.74 5.37
CA LYS A 421 -5.98 17.31 6.56
C LYS A 421 -7.50 17.40 6.39
N ALA A 422 -7.96 17.23 5.17
CA ALA A 422 -9.34 17.39 4.78
C ALA A 422 -10.21 16.22 5.28
N LEU A 423 -11.50 16.51 5.40
CA LEU A 423 -12.53 15.50 5.53
C LEU A 423 -13.06 15.19 4.12
N MET A 424 -12.91 13.94 3.68
CA MET A 424 -13.56 13.43 2.48
C MET A 424 -14.59 12.38 2.85
N PHE A 425 -15.62 12.26 2.04
CA PHE A 425 -16.63 11.22 2.20
C PHE A 425 -17.22 10.82 0.86
N TYR A 426 -17.67 9.57 0.77
CA TYR A 426 -18.39 9.04 -0.37
C TYR A 426 -19.43 8.03 0.11
N GLU A 427 -20.48 7.82 -0.70
CA GLU A 427 -21.44 6.76 -0.40
C GLU A 427 -20.73 5.41 -0.47
N ALA A 428 -21.05 4.50 0.45
CA ALA A 428 -20.50 3.13 0.42
C ALA A 428 -21.18 2.30 -0.69
N LYS A 429 -20.95 2.69 -1.95
CA LYS A 429 -21.44 2.05 -3.17
C LYS A 429 -20.36 2.06 -4.25
N PRO A 430 -20.34 1.05 -5.15
CA PRO A 430 -19.47 1.07 -6.33
C PRO A 430 -19.66 2.37 -7.13
N ASP A 431 -18.55 2.92 -7.64
CA ASP A 431 -18.51 4.12 -8.51
C ASP A 431 -18.98 5.44 -7.84
N SER A 432 -18.86 5.54 -6.51
CA SER A 432 -19.22 6.78 -5.78
C SER A 432 -18.10 7.81 -5.88
N ASN A 433 -18.43 9.02 -6.33
CA ASN A 433 -17.45 10.09 -6.39
C ASN A 433 -17.02 10.57 -5.00
N ILE A 434 -15.74 10.88 -4.87
CA ILE A 434 -15.16 11.56 -3.73
C ILE A 434 -15.84 12.94 -3.54
N THR A 435 -16.34 13.18 -2.33
CA THR A 435 -16.97 14.45 -1.96
C THR A 435 -16.19 15.16 -0.85
N VAL A 436 -16.00 16.48 -1.01
CA VAL A 436 -15.38 17.37 -0.03
C VAL A 436 -16.35 18.50 0.31
N GLY A 437 -16.61 18.71 1.61
CA GLY A 437 -17.41 19.86 2.05
C GLY A 437 -16.61 21.16 2.01
N ILE A 438 -17.19 22.24 1.47
CA ILE A 438 -16.57 23.58 1.54
C ILE A 438 -17.03 24.26 2.82
N ILE A 439 -16.24 24.12 3.88
CA ILE A 439 -16.44 24.86 5.13
C ILE A 439 -15.69 26.19 5.04
N GLY A 440 -16.42 27.30 5.10
CA GLY A 440 -15.86 28.66 5.02
C GLY A 440 -16.20 29.39 3.71
N ASP A 441 -15.41 30.42 3.40
CA ASP A 441 -15.65 31.28 2.23
C ASP A 441 -15.14 30.62 0.95
N TYR A 442 -15.86 30.85 -0.16
CA TYR A 442 -15.45 30.49 -1.51
C TYR A 442 -15.91 31.57 -2.49
N SER A 443 -15.28 31.63 -3.67
CA SER A 443 -15.76 32.44 -4.79
C SER A 443 -15.92 31.58 -6.03
N PHE A 444 -16.93 31.91 -6.85
CA PHE A 444 -17.15 31.27 -8.14
C PHE A 444 -17.45 32.33 -9.20
N GLU A 445 -16.47 32.59 -10.05
CA GLU A 445 -16.53 33.60 -11.12
C GLU A 445 -15.94 33.00 -12.39
N ASP A 446 -16.53 33.30 -13.55
CA ASP A 446 -16.07 32.82 -14.87
C ASP A 446 -15.83 31.29 -14.95
N SER A 447 -16.68 30.51 -14.26
CA SER A 447 -16.58 29.05 -14.14
C SER A 447 -15.35 28.54 -13.40
N ILE A 448 -14.68 29.40 -12.63
CA ILE A 448 -13.56 29.06 -11.78
C ILE A 448 -14.02 29.05 -10.33
N LEU A 449 -13.90 27.90 -9.67
CA LEU A 449 -14.04 27.78 -8.22
C LEU A 449 -12.71 28.13 -7.56
N LYS A 450 -12.77 29.06 -6.61
CA LYS A 450 -11.66 29.38 -5.73
C LYS A 450 -12.04 29.11 -4.28
N VAL A 451 -11.25 28.26 -3.63
CA VAL A 451 -11.30 28.00 -2.19
C VAL A 451 -9.88 28.16 -1.67
N ASP A 452 -9.73 28.92 -0.59
CA ASP A 452 -8.46 29.11 0.09
C ASP A 452 -8.73 29.08 1.59
N ASN A 453 -8.75 27.88 2.15
CA ASN A 453 -8.87 27.66 3.58
C ASN A 453 -7.81 26.64 4.06
N GLU A 454 -7.84 26.32 5.34
CA GLU A 454 -6.86 25.41 5.95
C GLU A 454 -6.99 23.94 5.47
N TYR A 455 -8.14 23.53 4.90
CA TYR A 455 -8.41 22.15 4.49
C TYR A 455 -8.38 21.92 2.97
N LEU A 456 -8.73 22.94 2.20
CA LEU A 456 -8.92 22.88 0.76
C LEU A 456 -8.37 24.15 0.11
N LYS A 457 -7.47 23.96 -0.84
CA LYS A 457 -6.89 25.04 -1.65
C LYS A 457 -7.00 24.69 -3.12
N CYS A 458 -7.85 25.41 -3.84
CA CYS A 458 -8.05 25.20 -5.27
C CYS A 458 -8.37 26.50 -6.01
N GLU A 459 -7.93 26.60 -7.27
CA GLU A 459 -8.35 27.61 -8.23
C GLU A 459 -8.54 26.95 -9.62
N ILE A 460 -9.70 26.33 -9.81
CA ILE A 460 -9.91 25.35 -10.89
C ILE A 460 -11.22 25.57 -11.63
N PRO A 461 -11.31 25.16 -12.91
CA PRO A 461 -12.58 25.05 -13.61
C PRO A 461 -13.53 24.10 -12.87
N ALA A 462 -14.78 24.51 -12.70
CA ALA A 462 -15.81 23.68 -12.10
C ALA A 462 -17.19 23.98 -12.72
N THR A 463 -18.03 22.95 -12.75
CA THR A 463 -19.45 23.12 -13.08
C THR A 463 -20.24 23.31 -11.79
N LYS A 464 -20.99 24.41 -11.69
CA LYS A 464 -21.89 24.67 -10.57
C LYS A 464 -23.30 24.18 -10.89
N THR A 465 -23.79 23.25 -10.09
CA THR A 465 -25.18 22.77 -10.12
C THR A 465 -25.84 22.95 -8.76
N GLU A 466 -27.14 22.65 -8.69
CA GLU A 466 -27.91 22.57 -7.46
C GLU A 466 -28.55 21.18 -7.42
N ASP A 467 -28.38 20.46 -6.31
CA ASP A 467 -28.98 19.14 -6.15
C ASP A 467 -30.50 19.23 -5.89
N ALA A 468 -31.17 18.08 -5.78
CA ALA A 468 -32.61 18.02 -5.57
C ALA A 468 -33.07 18.70 -4.26
N ASP A 469 -32.17 18.87 -3.30
CA ASP A 469 -32.43 19.45 -1.98
C ASP A 469 -32.00 20.93 -1.89
N GLY A 470 -31.52 21.52 -2.99
CA GLY A 470 -31.13 22.93 -3.05
C GLY A 470 -29.68 23.21 -2.63
N ARG A 471 -28.84 22.18 -2.48
CA ARG A 471 -27.41 22.35 -2.15
C ARG A 471 -26.63 22.68 -3.41
N ILE A 472 -25.72 23.66 -3.28
CA ILE A 472 -24.76 23.97 -4.34
C ILE A 472 -23.73 22.85 -4.44
N VAL A 473 -23.57 22.30 -5.64
CA VAL A 473 -22.60 21.26 -5.96
C VAL A 473 -21.63 21.80 -7.01
N PHE A 474 -20.34 21.67 -6.74
CA PHE A 474 -19.29 21.94 -7.71
C PHE A 474 -18.71 20.62 -8.19
N THR A 475 -18.83 20.33 -9.48
CA THR A 475 -18.19 19.15 -10.08
C THR A 475 -16.90 19.59 -10.76
N MET A 476 -15.80 18.93 -10.40
CA MET A 476 -14.47 19.12 -10.99
C MET A 476 -14.27 18.16 -12.19
N GLY A 477 -13.55 18.61 -13.22
CA GLY A 477 -13.44 17.89 -14.50
C GLY A 477 -14.56 18.26 -15.47
N LYS A 478 -14.34 17.99 -16.76
CA LYS A 478 -15.19 18.50 -17.86
C LYS A 478 -16.43 17.66 -18.15
#